data_AF-A0A498I4Q5-F1
#
_entry.id   AF-A0A498I4Q5-F1
#
_cell.length_a   1.000
_cell.length_b   1.000
_cell.length_c   1.000
_cell.angle_alpha   90.00
_cell.angle_beta   90.00
_cell.angle_gamma   90.00
#
_symmetry.space_group_name_H-M   'P 1'
#
loop_
_entity.id
_entity.type
_entity.pdbx_description
1 polymer ?
#
loop_
_entity_poly.entity_id
_entity_poly.type
_entity_poly.pdbx_seq_one_letter_code
_entity_poly.pdbx_strand_id
1 'polypeptide(L)'
;MLAVFDKSVAKSPEALQSPQSGSASALKDGFLARQFASVHPSSVTVNLGSSGVIAYSLDKQNPLLPRLFAVVDDIFCLFQGHIENVALLKQQYGLNKTANEVIIVIEAFRTLRDRGPYPADQVVRDIQGKFAFVLFDSASKAAFVAADPDGNVPFFWGTDSEGHLVLADDSEVVKKGCGNSFAPFPKGCFFTSSGGLRSYEHPHNELKAVPRVDSSGEMCGANFKVDAETKKESSGIPRVGRYCFSLGQVWGIEHFAATLFAFAFPYNSLIVTTWSTACPPAGFFGSNMNTPPPGSAMTA
;
A
#
# COMPACT_ATOMS: atom_id res chain seq x y z
N MET A 1 -6.30 -17.74 -7.67
CA MET A 1 -6.09 -16.42 -8.31
C MET A 1 -4.65 -16.32 -8.75
N LEU A 2 -4.40 -15.66 -9.87
CA LEU A 2 -3.07 -15.46 -10.46
C LEU A 2 -2.95 -14.01 -10.96
N ALA A 3 -1.83 -13.37 -10.71
CA ALA A 3 -1.44 -12.14 -11.37
C ALA A 3 0.02 -12.25 -11.81
N VAL A 4 0.32 -11.78 -13.02
CA VAL A 4 1.68 -11.65 -13.53
C VAL A 4 1.83 -10.23 -14.02
N PHE A 5 2.76 -9.49 -13.44
CA PHE A 5 3.04 -8.10 -13.81
C PHE A 5 4.36 -8.01 -14.55
N ASP A 6 4.37 -7.21 -15.61
CA ASP A 6 5.61 -6.85 -16.28
C ASP A 6 6.57 -6.16 -15.29
N LYS A 7 7.88 -6.33 -15.50
CA LYS A 7 8.92 -5.75 -14.65
C LYS A 7 8.88 -4.21 -14.65
N SER A 8 8.34 -3.60 -15.69
CA SER A 8 8.11 -2.14 -15.76
C SER A 8 7.00 -1.68 -14.83
N VAL A 9 6.06 -2.56 -14.49
CA VAL A 9 4.94 -2.29 -13.57
C VAL A 9 5.35 -2.60 -12.14
N ALA A 10 5.96 -3.76 -11.91
CA ALA A 10 6.32 -4.22 -10.56
C ALA A 10 7.70 -4.88 -10.58
N LYS A 11 8.71 -4.18 -10.05
CA LYS A 11 10.05 -4.73 -9.91
C LYS A 11 10.05 -5.79 -8.80
N SER A 12 10.25 -7.05 -9.17
CA SER A 12 10.45 -8.13 -8.20
C SER A 12 11.73 -7.89 -7.37
N PRO A 13 11.74 -8.16 -6.06
CA PRO A 13 12.96 -8.09 -5.27
C PRO A 13 14.04 -9.05 -5.81
N GLU A 14 15.26 -8.56 -5.95
CA GLU A 14 16.40 -9.33 -6.47
C GLU A 14 16.70 -10.57 -5.62
N ALA A 15 16.44 -10.51 -4.31
CA ALA A 15 16.63 -11.64 -3.41
C ALA A 15 15.68 -12.83 -3.67
N LEU A 16 14.61 -12.68 -4.47
CA LEU A 16 13.80 -13.81 -4.90
C LEU A 16 14.45 -14.62 -6.02
N GLN A 17 15.41 -14.06 -6.74
CA GLN A 17 16.05 -14.72 -7.87
C GLN A 17 16.96 -15.84 -7.39
N SER A 18 16.67 -17.07 -7.80
CA SER A 18 17.56 -18.21 -7.62
C SER A 18 18.53 -18.29 -8.82
N PRO A 19 19.82 -18.59 -8.59
CA PRO A 19 20.83 -18.66 -9.66
C PRO A 19 20.58 -19.76 -10.72
N GLN A 20 19.65 -20.69 -10.46
CA GLN A 20 19.28 -21.79 -11.36
C GLN A 20 17.82 -21.72 -11.82
N SER A 21 17.31 -20.54 -12.17
CA SER A 21 15.95 -20.43 -12.74
C SER A 21 15.94 -20.87 -14.20
N GLY A 22 15.65 -22.15 -14.45
CA GLY A 22 15.33 -22.66 -15.78
C GLY A 22 13.90 -22.35 -16.25
N SER A 23 13.21 -21.39 -15.62
CA SER A 23 11.80 -21.13 -15.92
C SER A 23 11.62 -20.37 -17.24
N ALA A 24 10.53 -20.64 -17.95
CA ALA A 24 10.11 -19.81 -19.08
C ALA A 24 9.50 -18.49 -18.59
N SER A 25 9.48 -17.47 -19.45
CA SER A 25 8.77 -16.22 -19.18
C SER A 25 7.28 -16.49 -19.01
N ALA A 26 6.73 -16.07 -17.88
CA ALA A 26 5.34 -16.29 -17.49
C ALA A 26 4.35 -15.56 -18.40
N LEU A 27 4.76 -14.40 -18.93
CA LEU A 27 3.97 -13.60 -19.87
C LEU A 27 4.11 -14.05 -21.32
N LYS A 28 5.19 -14.74 -21.69
CA LYS A 28 5.45 -15.13 -23.08
C LYS A 28 4.30 -15.98 -23.62
N ASP A 29 3.67 -15.47 -24.68
CA ASP A 29 2.46 -16.02 -25.30
C ASP A 29 1.29 -16.27 -24.32
N GLY A 30 1.31 -15.70 -23.12
CA GLY A 30 0.37 -16.03 -22.05
C GLY A 30 0.51 -17.46 -21.51
N PHE A 31 1.72 -18.03 -21.53
CA PHE A 31 2.04 -19.38 -21.08
C PHE A 31 1.42 -19.70 -19.70
N LEU A 32 1.71 -18.88 -18.69
CA LEU A 32 1.27 -19.18 -17.33
C LEU A 32 -0.24 -19.04 -17.16
N ALA A 33 -0.86 -18.07 -17.84
CA ALA A 33 -2.32 -17.90 -17.82
C ALA A 33 -3.05 -19.08 -18.49
N ARG A 34 -2.52 -19.59 -19.62
CA ARG A 34 -3.05 -20.80 -20.28
C ARG A 34 -2.90 -22.04 -19.40
N GLN A 35 -1.77 -22.16 -18.73
CA GLN A 35 -1.56 -23.25 -17.77
C GLN A 35 -2.50 -23.16 -16.58
N PHE A 36 -2.71 -21.96 -16.03
CA PHE A 36 -3.70 -21.72 -14.99
C PHE A 36 -5.11 -22.15 -15.43
N ALA A 37 -5.53 -21.74 -16.63
CA ALA A 37 -6.82 -22.10 -17.20
C ALA A 37 -6.98 -23.61 -17.45
N SER A 38 -5.88 -24.32 -17.77
CA SER A 38 -5.90 -25.78 -17.94
C SER A 38 -6.12 -26.54 -16.63
N VAL A 39 -5.68 -25.97 -15.50
CA VAL A 39 -5.80 -26.58 -14.17
C VAL A 39 -7.11 -26.18 -13.47
N HIS A 40 -7.63 -25.00 -13.79
CA HIS A 40 -8.84 -24.44 -13.19
C HIS A 40 -9.92 -24.22 -14.25
N PRO A 41 -10.87 -25.17 -14.39
CA PRO A 41 -12.02 -25.00 -15.27
C PRO A 41 -12.76 -23.69 -14.99
N SER A 42 -13.32 -23.08 -16.03
CA SER A 42 -14.08 -21.83 -15.95
C SER A 42 -13.27 -20.64 -15.38
N SER A 43 -11.94 -20.66 -15.50
CA SER A 43 -11.14 -19.49 -15.18
C SER A 43 -11.41 -18.34 -16.15
N VAL A 44 -11.44 -17.12 -15.63
CA VAL A 44 -11.46 -15.88 -16.41
C VAL A 44 -10.04 -15.30 -16.43
N THR A 45 -9.57 -14.92 -17.62
CA THR A 45 -8.28 -14.25 -17.79
C THR A 45 -8.50 -12.85 -18.35
N VAL A 46 -7.88 -11.86 -17.74
CA VAL A 46 -7.88 -10.45 -18.15
C VAL A 46 -6.48 -10.06 -18.58
N ASN A 47 -6.35 -9.66 -19.84
CA ASN A 47 -5.11 -9.16 -20.39
C ASN A 47 -4.99 -7.65 -20.09
N LEU A 48 -3.90 -7.23 -19.45
CA LEU A 48 -3.63 -5.84 -19.07
C LEU A 48 -2.75 -5.11 -20.10
N GLY A 49 -2.68 -5.61 -21.33
CA GLY A 49 -1.80 -5.13 -22.38
C GLY A 49 -0.35 -5.46 -22.08
N SER A 50 0.54 -4.47 -22.23
CA SER A 50 1.96 -4.60 -21.88
C SER A 50 2.21 -4.64 -20.37
N SER A 51 1.18 -4.43 -19.54
CA SER A 51 1.33 -4.38 -18.08
C SER A 51 1.31 -5.76 -17.42
N GLY A 52 0.81 -6.78 -18.12
CA GLY A 52 0.75 -8.15 -17.62
C GLY A 52 -0.62 -8.80 -17.81
N VAL A 53 -0.94 -9.76 -16.94
CA VAL A 53 -2.16 -10.56 -16.98
C VAL A 53 -2.67 -10.88 -15.58
N ILE A 54 -3.99 -10.89 -15.42
CA ILE A 54 -4.68 -11.37 -14.22
C ILE A 54 -5.56 -12.56 -14.62
N ALA A 55 -5.56 -13.62 -13.81
CA ALA A 55 -6.46 -14.75 -13.97
C ALA A 55 -7.16 -15.10 -12.65
N TYR A 56 -8.43 -15.44 -12.77
CA TYR A 56 -9.34 -15.70 -11.67
C TYR A 56 -10.12 -16.98 -11.91
N SER A 57 -10.40 -17.75 -10.87
CA SER A 57 -11.32 -18.89 -10.97
C SER A 57 -12.02 -19.11 -9.63
N LEU A 58 -13.23 -19.67 -9.68
CA LEU A 58 -13.97 -20.16 -8.52
C LEU A 58 -13.68 -21.65 -8.24
N ASP A 59 -12.95 -22.33 -9.12
CA ASP A 59 -12.59 -23.75 -8.95
C ASP A 59 -11.77 -23.99 -7.67
N LYS A 60 -12.13 -25.01 -6.88
CA LYS A 60 -11.49 -25.34 -5.58
C LYS A 60 -11.46 -24.16 -4.59
N GLN A 61 -12.44 -23.26 -4.65
CA GLN A 61 -12.52 -22.17 -3.69
C GLN A 61 -12.72 -22.68 -2.26
N ASN A 62 -11.96 -22.10 -1.32
CA ASN A 62 -12.16 -22.34 0.10
C ASN A 62 -13.39 -21.54 0.60
N PRO A 63 -14.43 -22.20 1.15
CA PRO A 63 -15.62 -21.51 1.66
C PRO A 63 -15.34 -20.53 2.82
N LEU A 64 -14.27 -20.76 3.59
CA LEU A 64 -13.87 -19.91 4.71
C LEU A 64 -13.03 -18.71 4.28
N LEU A 65 -12.42 -18.79 3.10
CA LEU A 65 -11.56 -17.76 2.52
C LEU A 65 -12.00 -17.52 1.07
N PRO A 66 -13.18 -16.90 0.87
CA PRO A 66 -13.77 -16.76 -0.45
C PRO A 66 -12.88 -15.91 -1.34
N ARG A 67 -12.88 -16.22 -2.65
CA ARG A 67 -12.22 -15.41 -3.66
C ARG A 67 -13.23 -14.50 -4.30
N LEU A 68 -12.83 -13.25 -4.51
CA LEU A 68 -13.61 -12.18 -5.11
C LEU A 68 -12.77 -11.52 -6.19
N PHE A 69 -13.43 -11.07 -7.25
CA PHE A 69 -12.82 -10.27 -8.31
C PHE A 69 -13.78 -9.13 -8.65
N ALA A 70 -13.25 -7.91 -8.70
CA ALA A 70 -14.01 -6.75 -9.13
C ALA A 70 -13.13 -5.79 -9.93
N VAL A 71 -13.80 -4.99 -10.77
CA VAL A 71 -13.19 -3.92 -11.55
C VAL A 71 -14.05 -2.67 -11.37
N VAL A 72 -13.43 -1.56 -10.97
CA VAL A 72 -14.07 -0.24 -10.85
C VAL A 72 -13.10 0.80 -11.39
N ASP A 73 -13.53 1.64 -12.33
CA ASP A 73 -12.72 2.71 -12.91
C ASP A 73 -11.33 2.24 -13.41
N ASP A 74 -11.30 1.11 -14.12
CA ASP A 74 -10.08 0.44 -14.61
C ASP A 74 -9.07 0.03 -13.52
N ILE A 75 -9.55 -0.11 -12.28
CA ILE A 75 -8.83 -0.70 -11.16
C ILE A 75 -9.31 -2.13 -10.97
N PHE A 76 -8.43 -3.09 -11.23
CA PHE A 76 -8.67 -4.52 -11.13
C PHE A 76 -8.22 -5.02 -9.77
N CYS A 77 -9.08 -5.71 -9.02
CA CYS A 77 -8.71 -6.26 -7.73
C CYS A 77 -9.12 -7.74 -7.62
N LEU A 78 -8.12 -8.58 -7.38
CA LEU A 78 -8.29 -9.93 -6.87
C LEU A 78 -8.22 -9.88 -5.34
N PHE A 79 -9.18 -10.48 -4.67
CA PHE A 79 -9.22 -10.56 -3.22
C PHE A 79 -9.50 -12.00 -2.81
N GLN A 80 -8.86 -12.46 -1.74
CA GLN A 80 -9.16 -13.73 -1.11
C GLN A 80 -9.21 -13.56 0.39
N GLY A 81 -10.28 -14.05 1.03
CA GLY A 81 -10.44 -14.01 2.48
C GLY A 81 -11.71 -13.27 2.92
N HIS A 82 -11.68 -12.65 4.09
CA HIS A 82 -12.79 -11.89 4.67
C HIS A 82 -12.26 -10.73 5.52
N ILE A 83 -13.00 -9.62 5.51
CA ILE A 83 -12.72 -8.43 6.32
C ILE A 83 -13.69 -8.39 7.49
N GLU A 84 -13.20 -8.33 8.70
CA GLU A 84 -13.99 -8.35 9.93
C GLU A 84 -14.61 -6.98 10.24
N ASN A 85 -13.88 -5.89 10.02
CA ASN A 85 -14.30 -4.53 10.33
C ASN A 85 -15.00 -3.80 9.16
N VAL A 86 -15.78 -4.53 8.35
CA VAL A 86 -16.48 -4.01 7.15
C VAL A 86 -17.33 -2.78 7.42
N ALA A 87 -18.06 -2.75 8.54
CA ALA A 87 -18.93 -1.62 8.87
C ALA A 87 -18.14 -0.31 9.06
N LEU A 88 -16.99 -0.38 9.73
CA LEU A 88 -16.10 0.75 9.97
C LEU A 88 -15.51 1.26 8.66
N LEU A 89 -15.00 0.36 7.82
CA LEU A 89 -14.39 0.71 6.55
C LEU A 89 -15.42 1.28 5.56
N LYS A 90 -16.65 0.75 5.53
CA LYS A 90 -17.74 1.33 4.73
C LYS A 90 -18.05 2.77 5.16
N GLN A 91 -18.08 3.03 6.46
CA GLN A 91 -18.30 4.38 6.97
C GLN A 91 -17.11 5.31 6.62
N GLN A 92 -15.88 4.86 6.83
CA GLN A 92 -14.65 5.61 6.56
C GLN A 92 -14.52 6.01 5.09
N TYR A 93 -14.84 5.09 4.18
CA TYR A 93 -14.73 5.32 2.73
C TYR A 93 -16.04 5.80 2.08
N GLY A 94 -17.12 5.97 2.84
CA GLY A 94 -18.40 6.47 2.32
C GLY A 94 -19.11 5.49 1.38
N LEU A 95 -19.01 4.19 1.64
CA LEU A 95 -19.53 3.12 0.77
C LEU A 95 -20.97 2.77 1.09
N ASN A 96 -21.68 2.29 0.07
CA ASN A 96 -23.04 1.80 0.23
C ASN A 96 -23.10 0.47 1.02
N LYS A 97 -24.31 0.09 1.46
CA LYS A 97 -24.52 -1.13 2.26
C LYS A 97 -24.19 -2.41 1.48
N THR A 98 -24.28 -2.38 0.15
CA THR A 98 -24.04 -3.54 -0.74
C THR A 98 -22.58 -3.74 -1.13
N ALA A 99 -21.68 -2.81 -0.79
CA ALA A 99 -20.26 -2.96 -1.07
C ALA A 99 -19.71 -4.21 -0.37
N ASN A 100 -18.98 -5.03 -1.10
CA ASN A 100 -18.28 -6.19 -0.56
C ASN A 100 -16.80 -5.83 -0.30
N GLU A 101 -16.03 -6.78 0.19
CA GLU A 101 -14.64 -6.64 0.62
C GLU A 101 -13.73 -6.15 -0.52
N VAL A 102 -13.90 -6.69 -1.73
CA VAL A 102 -13.10 -6.27 -2.88
C VAL A 102 -13.37 -4.80 -3.28
N ILE A 103 -14.61 -4.32 -3.14
CA ILE A 103 -14.94 -2.90 -3.37
C ILE A 103 -14.34 -2.02 -2.27
N ILE A 104 -14.31 -2.47 -1.02
CA ILE A 104 -13.63 -1.76 0.09
C ILE A 104 -12.15 -1.56 -0.23
N VAL A 105 -11.46 -2.59 -0.72
CA VAL A 105 -10.03 -2.51 -1.07
C VAL A 105 -9.79 -1.54 -2.23
N ILE A 106 -10.62 -1.58 -3.27
CA ILE A 106 -10.50 -0.66 -4.41
C ILE A 106 -10.66 0.79 -3.94
N GLU A 107 -11.68 1.07 -3.14
CA GLU A 107 -11.96 2.44 -2.66
C GLU A 107 -10.90 2.93 -1.67
N ALA A 108 -10.38 2.05 -0.80
CA ALA A 108 -9.23 2.36 0.04
C ALA A 108 -7.99 2.75 -0.80
N PHE A 109 -7.70 2.01 -1.87
CA PHE A 109 -6.61 2.37 -2.80
C PHE A 109 -6.85 3.70 -3.51
N ARG A 110 -8.09 3.99 -3.95
CA ARG A 110 -8.42 5.30 -4.54
C ARG A 110 -8.15 6.44 -3.58
N THR A 111 -8.42 6.27 -2.27
CA THR A 111 -8.08 7.31 -1.30
C THR A 111 -6.58 7.56 -1.18
N LEU A 112 -5.74 6.51 -1.25
CA LEU A 112 -4.28 6.65 -1.30
C LEU A 112 -3.81 7.43 -2.53
N ARG A 113 -4.43 7.18 -3.69
CA ARG A 113 -4.07 7.81 -4.95
C ARG A 113 -4.56 9.27 -5.03
N ASP A 114 -5.80 9.52 -4.62
CA ASP A 114 -6.53 10.75 -4.94
C ASP A 114 -6.55 11.79 -3.80
N ARG A 115 -6.38 11.40 -2.53
CA ARG A 115 -6.71 12.25 -1.37
C ARG A 115 -5.51 12.80 -0.57
N GLY A 116 -4.36 13.02 -1.20
CA GLY A 116 -3.17 13.61 -0.54
C GLY A 116 -2.32 12.58 0.21
N PRO A 117 -1.36 12.97 1.07
CA PRO A 117 -0.38 12.05 1.65
C PRO A 117 -1.03 11.13 2.69
N TYR A 118 -1.73 10.11 2.23
CA TYR A 118 -2.29 9.04 3.04
C TYR A 118 -1.32 7.84 2.96
N PRO A 119 -0.69 7.45 4.08
CA PRO A 119 0.35 6.43 4.06
C PRO A 119 -0.24 5.05 3.74
N ALA A 120 0.35 4.35 2.77
CA ALA A 120 -0.12 3.02 2.34
C ALA A 120 -0.13 1.99 3.47
N ASP A 121 0.81 2.07 4.43
CA ASP A 121 0.81 1.18 5.59
C ASP A 121 -0.41 1.38 6.49
N GLN A 122 -0.93 2.60 6.61
CA GLN A 122 -2.14 2.85 7.40
C GLN A 122 -3.37 2.21 6.75
N VAL A 123 -3.51 2.30 5.42
CA VAL A 123 -4.64 1.68 4.71
C VAL A 123 -4.69 0.18 4.94
N VAL A 124 -3.56 -0.51 4.80
CA VAL A 124 -3.54 -1.96 4.98
C VAL A 124 -3.73 -2.32 6.46
N ARG A 125 -3.18 -1.53 7.39
CA ARG A 125 -3.35 -1.74 8.83
C ARG A 125 -4.80 -1.56 9.29
N ASP A 126 -5.56 -0.69 8.64
CA ASP A 126 -6.97 -0.48 8.94
C ASP A 126 -7.85 -1.66 8.50
N ILE A 127 -7.37 -2.54 7.61
CA ILE A 127 -8.11 -3.74 7.19
C ILE A 127 -7.88 -4.85 8.22
N GLN A 128 -8.92 -5.18 8.99
CA GLN A 128 -8.88 -6.27 9.97
C GLN A 128 -9.53 -7.52 9.39
N GLY A 129 -8.88 -8.66 9.55
CA GLY A 129 -9.39 -9.95 9.10
C GLY A 129 -8.32 -10.81 8.44
N LYS A 130 -8.78 -11.81 7.70
CA LYS A 130 -7.92 -12.79 7.02
C LYS A 130 -7.99 -12.50 5.54
N PHE A 131 -6.92 -12.03 4.93
CA PHE A 131 -6.97 -11.58 3.56
C PHE A 131 -5.62 -11.69 2.83
N ALA A 132 -5.71 -11.85 1.52
CA ALA A 132 -4.66 -11.47 0.59
C ALA A 132 -5.32 -10.83 -0.63
N PHE A 133 -4.71 -9.78 -1.17
CA PHE A 133 -5.24 -9.14 -2.38
C PHE A 133 -4.13 -8.71 -3.33
N VAL A 134 -4.49 -8.65 -4.61
CA VAL A 134 -3.70 -8.07 -5.70
C VAL A 134 -4.57 -7.05 -6.41
N LEU A 135 -4.17 -5.79 -6.36
CA LEU A 135 -4.81 -4.69 -7.04
C LEU A 135 -3.88 -4.13 -8.12
N PHE A 136 -4.44 -3.81 -9.27
CA PHE A 136 -3.76 -3.14 -10.38
C PHE A 136 -4.61 -1.98 -10.89
N ASP A 137 -4.03 -0.78 -10.88
CA ASP A 137 -4.61 0.41 -11.50
C ASP A 137 -4.04 0.58 -12.90
N SER A 138 -4.90 0.45 -13.92
CA SER A 138 -4.50 0.59 -15.32
C SER A 138 -4.13 2.02 -15.69
N ALA A 139 -4.69 3.03 -15.01
CA ALA A 139 -4.44 4.44 -15.31
C ALA A 139 -3.03 4.85 -14.89
N SER A 140 -2.62 4.47 -13.67
CA SER A 140 -1.28 4.78 -13.13
C SER A 140 -0.24 3.68 -13.37
N LYS A 141 -0.64 2.56 -13.98
CA LYS A 141 0.21 1.36 -14.14
C LYS A 141 0.86 0.92 -12.83
N ALA A 142 0.07 0.93 -11.75
CA ALA A 142 0.57 0.64 -10.40
C ALA A 142 -0.11 -0.60 -9.83
N ALA A 143 0.69 -1.47 -9.21
CA ALA A 143 0.23 -2.60 -8.44
C ALA A 143 0.26 -2.28 -6.94
N PHE A 144 -0.75 -2.78 -6.22
CA PHE A 144 -0.83 -2.75 -4.77
C PHE A 144 -1.24 -4.12 -4.25
N VAL A 145 -0.40 -4.73 -3.44
CA VAL A 145 -0.53 -6.13 -3.01
C VAL A 145 -0.38 -6.17 -1.50
N ALA A 146 -1.19 -6.95 -0.80
CA ALA A 146 -1.01 -7.15 0.64
C ALA A 146 -1.50 -8.51 1.09
N ALA A 147 -0.99 -8.96 2.23
CA ALA A 147 -1.42 -10.16 2.93
C ALA A 147 -1.54 -9.90 4.43
N ASP A 148 -2.46 -10.61 5.08
CA ASP A 148 -2.78 -10.49 6.49
C ASP A 148 -1.58 -10.77 7.43
N PRO A 149 -1.61 -10.25 8.68
CA PRO A 149 -0.46 -10.32 9.59
C PRO A 149 -0.14 -11.75 10.07
N ASP A 150 -1.15 -12.63 10.13
CA ASP A 150 -0.91 -14.00 10.59
C ASP A 150 -0.60 -14.98 9.45
N GLY A 151 -0.77 -14.56 8.19
CA GLY A 151 -0.64 -15.40 7.01
C GLY A 151 -1.70 -16.49 6.95
N ASN A 152 -2.95 -16.14 7.27
CA ASN A 152 -4.09 -17.06 7.22
C ASN A 152 -4.44 -17.48 5.79
N VAL A 153 -4.24 -16.59 4.82
CA VAL A 153 -4.52 -16.86 3.41
C VAL A 153 -3.24 -17.37 2.72
N PRO A 154 -3.26 -18.56 2.09
CA PRO A 154 -2.14 -19.01 1.26
C PRO A 154 -1.89 -18.02 0.14
N PHE A 155 -0.70 -17.42 0.12
CA PHE A 155 -0.34 -16.42 -0.86
C PHE A 155 1.16 -16.46 -1.12
N PHE A 156 1.51 -16.53 -2.40
CA PHE A 156 2.86 -16.79 -2.88
C PHE A 156 3.23 -15.78 -3.94
N TRP A 157 4.53 -15.54 -4.05
CA TRP A 157 5.10 -14.64 -5.04
C TRP A 157 6.43 -15.18 -5.55
N GLY A 158 6.79 -14.79 -6.76
CA GLY A 158 8.03 -15.19 -7.39
C GLY A 158 8.40 -14.29 -8.54
N THR A 159 9.56 -14.56 -9.11
CA THR A 159 10.10 -13.85 -10.27
C THR A 159 10.41 -14.87 -11.36
N ASP A 160 9.96 -14.59 -12.57
CA ASP A 160 10.27 -15.45 -13.72
C ASP A 160 11.66 -15.12 -14.31
N SER A 161 12.05 -15.82 -15.36
CA SER A 161 13.35 -15.63 -16.01
C SER A 161 13.54 -14.27 -16.71
N GLU A 162 12.48 -13.51 -16.94
CA GLU A 162 12.54 -12.17 -17.54
C GLU A 162 12.39 -11.04 -16.50
N GLY A 163 12.20 -11.40 -15.23
CA GLY A 163 12.06 -10.51 -14.09
C GLY A 163 10.63 -10.06 -13.81
N HIS A 164 9.62 -10.70 -14.41
CA HIS A 164 8.22 -10.41 -14.15
C HIS A 164 7.81 -10.89 -12.76
N LEU A 165 6.97 -10.11 -12.09
CA LEU A 165 6.46 -10.47 -10.78
C LEU A 165 5.24 -11.38 -10.94
N VAL A 166 5.30 -12.60 -10.39
CA VAL A 166 4.22 -13.57 -10.37
C VAL A 166 3.64 -13.66 -8.96
N LEU A 167 2.32 -13.63 -8.83
CA LEU A 167 1.58 -13.70 -7.58
C LEU A 167 0.44 -14.71 -7.71
N ALA A 168 0.30 -15.64 -6.76
CA ALA A 168 -0.82 -16.58 -6.75
C ALA A 168 -1.16 -17.09 -5.35
N ASP A 169 -2.37 -17.62 -5.20
CA ASP A 169 -2.83 -18.35 -4.00
C ASP A 169 -2.40 -19.82 -3.98
N ASP A 170 -1.87 -20.34 -5.09
CA ASP A 170 -1.38 -21.71 -5.24
C ASP A 170 0.12 -21.71 -5.54
N SER A 171 0.90 -22.36 -4.67
CA SER A 171 2.35 -22.48 -4.82
C SER A 171 2.76 -23.24 -6.08
N GLU A 172 1.94 -24.20 -6.54
CA GLU A 172 2.24 -24.98 -7.75
C GLU A 172 2.15 -24.10 -9.00
N VAL A 173 1.22 -23.14 -9.01
CA VAL A 173 1.12 -22.14 -10.10
C VAL A 173 2.36 -21.25 -10.11
N VAL A 174 2.84 -20.77 -8.96
CA VAL A 174 4.05 -19.93 -8.91
C VAL A 174 5.30 -20.72 -9.30
N LYS A 175 5.47 -21.96 -8.81
CA LYS A 175 6.57 -22.86 -9.20
C LYS A 175 6.63 -23.08 -10.71
N LYS A 176 5.48 -23.24 -11.36
CA LYS A 176 5.41 -23.41 -12.81
C LYS A 176 5.91 -22.19 -13.59
N GLY A 177 5.68 -20.98 -13.09
CA GLY A 177 6.16 -19.74 -13.71
C GLY A 177 7.58 -19.34 -13.32
N CYS A 178 7.98 -19.62 -12.09
CA CYS A 178 9.20 -19.05 -11.48
C CYS A 178 10.29 -20.11 -11.21
N GLY A 179 10.01 -21.39 -11.42
CA GLY A 179 10.90 -22.48 -11.01
C GLY A 179 11.17 -22.42 -9.51
N ASN A 180 12.45 -22.31 -9.15
CA ASN A 180 12.89 -22.17 -7.76
C ASN A 180 12.89 -20.71 -7.27
N SER A 181 12.62 -19.71 -8.12
CA SER A 181 12.64 -18.28 -7.76
C SER A 181 11.32 -17.80 -7.14
N PHE A 182 10.87 -18.45 -6.06
CA PHE A 182 9.60 -18.12 -5.41
C PHE A 182 9.62 -18.33 -3.89
N ALA A 183 8.74 -17.63 -3.19
CA ALA A 183 8.55 -17.77 -1.76
C ALA A 183 7.07 -17.57 -1.38
N PRO A 184 6.68 -17.89 -0.13
CA PRO A 184 5.48 -17.32 0.45
C PRO A 184 5.57 -15.79 0.45
N PHE A 185 4.45 -15.11 0.22
CA PHE A 185 4.39 -13.67 0.38
C PHE A 185 4.55 -13.32 1.87
N PRO A 186 5.36 -12.32 2.24
CA PRO A 186 5.63 -12.01 3.65
C PRO A 186 4.36 -11.57 4.39
N LYS A 187 4.18 -12.12 5.58
CA LYS A 187 3.04 -11.79 6.45
C LYS A 187 3.14 -10.34 6.93
N GLY A 188 2.01 -9.68 7.16
CA GLY A 188 2.01 -8.33 7.72
C GLY A 188 2.68 -7.30 6.80
N CYS A 189 2.76 -7.62 5.50
CA CYS A 189 3.46 -6.83 4.51
C CYS A 189 2.55 -6.46 3.35
N PHE A 190 2.97 -5.41 2.66
CA PHE A 190 2.39 -4.98 1.42
C PHE A 190 3.49 -4.65 0.42
N PHE A 191 3.16 -4.74 -0.86
CA PHE A 191 4.02 -4.36 -1.96
C PHE A 191 3.31 -3.31 -2.81
N THR A 192 4.06 -2.28 -3.20
CA THR A 192 3.61 -1.22 -4.12
C THR A 192 4.62 -1.06 -5.24
N SER A 193 4.17 -0.79 -6.46
CA SER A 193 5.08 -0.52 -7.60
C SER A 193 6.13 0.55 -7.29
N SER A 194 5.76 1.62 -6.59
CA SER A 194 6.64 2.75 -6.27
C SER A 194 7.48 2.55 -5.00
N GLY A 195 6.96 1.80 -4.03
CA GLY A 195 7.57 1.68 -2.69
C GLY A 195 8.17 0.32 -2.37
N GLY A 196 8.08 -0.65 -3.29
CA GLY A 196 8.52 -2.03 -3.07
C GLY A 196 7.78 -2.71 -1.92
N LEU A 197 8.38 -3.77 -1.39
CA LEU A 197 7.89 -4.53 -0.24
C LEU A 197 8.17 -3.80 1.07
N ARG A 198 7.15 -3.63 1.92
CA ARG A 198 7.23 -3.01 3.25
C ARG A 198 6.34 -3.74 4.24
N SER A 199 6.70 -3.71 5.52
CA SER A 199 5.81 -4.15 6.60
C SER A 199 4.85 -3.03 6.97
N TYR A 200 3.56 -3.33 7.11
CA TYR A 200 2.61 -2.37 7.69
C TYR A 200 2.45 -2.56 9.21
N GLU A 201 2.93 -3.66 9.76
CA GLU A 201 3.07 -3.87 11.21
C GLU A 201 4.25 -3.06 11.77
N HIS A 202 5.33 -2.99 11.00
CA HIS A 202 6.57 -2.30 11.35
C HIS A 202 7.00 -1.35 10.22
N PRO A 203 6.25 -0.24 9.99
CA PRO A 203 6.46 0.66 8.83
C PRO A 203 7.81 1.36 8.81
N HIS A 204 8.48 1.45 9.95
CA HIS A 204 9.80 2.06 10.09
C HIS A 204 10.93 1.04 10.08
N ASN A 205 10.67 -0.26 9.93
CA ASN A 205 11.71 -1.27 9.94
C ASN A 205 12.00 -1.76 8.53
N GLU A 206 13.26 -2.08 8.26
CA GLU A 206 13.65 -2.68 6.99
C GLU A 206 13.31 -4.18 6.97
N LEU A 207 13.02 -4.69 5.78
CA LEU A 207 12.82 -6.12 5.56
C LEU A 207 14.12 -6.74 5.05
N LYS A 208 14.69 -7.67 5.81
CA LYS A 208 15.85 -8.45 5.42
C LYS A 208 15.42 -9.71 4.69
N ALA A 209 16.03 -9.93 3.54
CA ALA A 209 15.88 -11.17 2.81
C ALA A 209 16.73 -12.28 3.45
N VAL A 210 16.11 -13.41 3.73
CA VAL A 210 16.73 -14.62 4.25
C VAL A 210 16.63 -15.68 3.16
N PRO A 211 17.75 -16.12 2.57
CA PRO A 211 17.75 -17.16 1.54
C PRO A 211 16.98 -18.39 2.02
N ARG A 212 16.15 -18.93 1.13
CA ARG A 212 15.35 -20.13 1.41
C ARG A 212 15.99 -21.31 0.71
N VAL A 213 15.93 -22.46 1.36
CA VAL A 213 16.37 -23.74 0.81
C VAL A 213 15.18 -24.69 0.84
N ASP A 214 15.00 -25.48 -0.22
CA ASP A 214 13.95 -26.49 -0.30
C ASP A 214 14.36 -27.80 0.39
N SER A 215 13.48 -28.80 0.35
CA SER A 215 13.75 -30.13 0.93
C SER A 215 14.90 -30.88 0.25
N SER A 216 15.26 -30.52 -0.99
CA SER A 216 16.40 -31.08 -1.74
C SER A 216 17.73 -30.42 -1.39
N GLY A 217 17.73 -29.34 -0.62
CA GLY A 217 18.93 -28.57 -0.35
C GLY A 217 19.23 -27.50 -1.40
N GLU A 218 18.31 -27.25 -2.34
CA GLU A 218 18.47 -26.23 -3.37
C GLU A 218 17.89 -24.88 -2.93
N MET A 219 18.57 -23.79 -3.33
CA MET A 219 18.12 -22.43 -3.01
C MET A 219 16.85 -22.07 -3.79
N CYS A 220 15.77 -21.74 -3.06
CA CYS A 220 14.45 -21.43 -3.62
C CYS A 220 13.94 -20.05 -3.21
N GLY A 221 14.55 -18.99 -3.76
CA GLY A 221 14.22 -17.60 -3.46
C GLY A 221 14.57 -17.19 -2.02
N ALA A 222 13.80 -16.25 -1.46
CA ALA A 222 14.04 -15.74 -0.11
C ALA A 222 12.74 -15.45 0.65
N ASN A 223 12.78 -15.70 1.96
CA ASN A 223 11.79 -15.19 2.90
C ASN A 223 12.20 -13.78 3.33
N PHE A 224 11.23 -12.90 3.61
CA PHE A 224 11.51 -11.56 4.11
C PHE A 224 11.08 -11.47 5.55
N LYS A 225 11.97 -10.98 6.42
CA LYS A 225 11.71 -10.80 7.85
C LYS A 225 12.00 -9.37 8.25
N VAL A 226 11.22 -8.85 9.19
CA VAL A 226 11.45 -7.53 9.77
C VAL A 226 12.77 -7.55 10.53
N ASP A 227 13.64 -6.61 10.21
CA ASP A 227 14.83 -6.35 11.00
C ASP A 227 14.43 -5.58 12.26
N ALA A 228 14.45 -6.25 13.40
CA ALA A 228 14.08 -5.67 14.68
C ALA A 228 15.06 -4.57 15.14
N GLU A 229 16.29 -4.56 14.62
CA GLU A 229 17.38 -3.72 15.12
C GLU A 229 17.56 -2.40 14.34
N THR A 230 17.08 -2.31 13.11
CA THR A 230 17.15 -1.09 12.29
C THR A 230 15.79 -0.40 12.20
N LYS A 231 15.64 0.71 12.93
CA LYS A 231 14.68 1.75 12.54
C LYS A 231 15.28 2.48 11.34
N LYS A 232 14.56 2.52 10.23
CA LYS A 232 14.81 3.42 9.11
C LYS A 232 14.77 4.84 9.68
N GLU A 233 15.94 5.44 9.88
CA GLU A 233 16.04 6.85 10.23
C GLU A 233 15.27 7.63 9.16
N SER A 234 14.21 8.32 9.57
CA SER A 234 13.69 9.40 8.74
C SER A 234 14.86 10.34 8.54
N SER A 235 15.30 10.50 7.29
CA SER A 235 16.33 11.46 6.91
C SER A 235 15.97 12.80 7.54
N GLY A 236 16.64 13.10 8.65
CA GLY A 236 16.32 14.23 9.49
C GLY A 236 16.54 15.47 8.66
N ILE A 237 15.46 16.24 8.46
CA ILE A 237 15.58 17.64 8.07
C ILE A 237 16.57 18.26 9.06
N PRO A 238 17.70 18.84 8.62
CA PRO A 238 18.62 19.48 9.54
C PRO A 238 17.83 20.60 10.23
N ARG A 239 17.68 20.50 11.55
CA ARG A 239 17.14 21.61 12.34
C ARG A 239 18.14 22.74 12.26
N VAL A 240 17.93 23.67 11.33
CA VAL A 240 18.64 24.94 11.30
C VAL A 240 18.41 25.60 12.65
N GLY A 241 19.51 25.81 13.37
CA GLY A 241 19.54 26.40 14.70
C GLY A 241 18.73 27.70 14.70
N ARG A 242 17.82 27.81 15.67
CA ARG A 242 17.18 29.08 16.00
C ARG A 242 18.27 30.01 16.53
N TYR A 243 18.79 30.88 15.68
CA TYR A 243 19.47 32.07 16.15
C TYR A 243 18.40 33.01 16.73
N CYS A 244 18.41 33.10 18.05
CA CYS A 244 17.66 34.10 18.81
C CYS A 244 18.20 35.48 18.43
N PHE A 245 17.47 36.23 17.61
CA PHE A 245 17.75 37.66 17.44
C PHE A 245 17.15 38.40 18.64
N SER A 246 18.01 38.81 19.56
CA SER A 246 17.68 39.81 20.57
C SER A 246 17.45 41.14 19.85
N LEU A 247 16.26 41.72 20.00
CA LEU A 247 16.05 43.13 19.67
C LEU A 247 16.90 43.99 20.60
N GLY A 248 17.82 44.76 20.03
CA GLY A 248 18.63 45.71 20.75
C GLY A 248 19.46 46.58 19.82
N GLN A 249 18.96 47.81 19.62
CA GLN A 249 19.65 49.01 19.13
C GLN A 249 19.56 49.35 17.63
N VAL A 250 18.75 50.39 17.41
CA VAL A 250 18.72 51.35 16.31
C VAL A 250 20.12 51.84 15.96
N TRP A 251 20.49 51.89 14.67
CA TRP A 251 21.26 52.97 14.02
C TRP A 251 21.18 52.81 12.50
N GLY A 252 21.03 53.93 11.78
CA GLY A 252 21.58 54.10 10.43
C GLY A 252 20.66 53.79 9.25
N ILE A 253 20.08 54.86 8.71
CA ILE A 253 19.53 54.98 7.36
C ILE A 253 20.62 54.61 6.34
N GLU A 254 20.32 53.79 5.32
CA GLU A 254 20.49 54.14 3.89
C GLU A 254 20.08 52.99 2.94
N HIS A 255 19.42 53.43 1.87
CA HIS A 255 19.02 52.78 0.62
C HIS A 255 19.66 51.43 0.25
N PHE A 256 18.82 50.42 -0.04
CA PHE A 256 19.05 49.53 -1.19
C PHE A 256 17.71 49.03 -1.77
N ALA A 257 17.59 49.13 -3.09
CA ALA A 257 16.38 48.94 -3.87
C ALA A 257 15.89 47.49 -3.89
N ALA A 258 14.58 47.31 -3.74
CA ALA A 258 13.89 46.06 -4.02
C ALA A 258 13.77 45.88 -5.55
N THR A 259 14.41 44.84 -6.09
CA THR A 259 14.15 44.38 -7.45
C THR A 259 13.01 43.36 -7.40
N LEU A 260 11.80 43.79 -7.78
CA LEU A 260 10.66 42.91 -8.04
C LEU A 260 10.90 42.16 -9.36
N PHE A 261 10.88 40.82 -9.32
CA PHE A 261 10.59 40.03 -10.52
C PHE A 261 9.07 39.95 -10.68
N ALA A 262 8.55 40.72 -11.63
CA ALA A 262 7.18 40.60 -12.11
C ALA A 262 7.12 39.51 -13.20
N PHE A 263 6.41 38.41 -12.93
CA PHE A 263 5.89 37.56 -14.00
C PHE A 263 4.51 38.07 -14.40
N ALA A 264 4.43 38.60 -15.62
CA ALA A 264 3.20 39.00 -16.26
C ALA A 264 2.42 37.75 -16.75
N PHE A 265 1.18 37.60 -16.29
CA PHE A 265 0.16 36.79 -16.96
C PHE A 265 -0.86 37.74 -17.60
N PRO A 266 -1.23 37.56 -18.87
CA PRO A 266 -2.19 38.44 -19.52
C PRO A 266 -3.63 37.88 -19.43
N TYR A 267 -4.55 38.82 -19.17
CA TYR A 267 -6.00 38.85 -19.41
C TYR A 267 -7.02 38.21 -18.42
N ASN A 268 -7.71 39.14 -17.75
CA ASN A 268 -9.15 39.27 -17.50
C ASN A 268 -9.93 38.08 -16.92
N SER A 269 -10.28 38.17 -15.64
CA SER A 269 -11.66 38.48 -15.19
C SER A 269 -11.71 38.73 -13.68
N LEU A 270 -12.25 39.87 -13.28
CA LEU A 270 -12.53 40.26 -11.89
C LEU A 270 -13.70 39.43 -11.33
N ILE A 271 -13.48 38.71 -10.22
CA ILE A 271 -14.52 38.44 -9.23
C ILE A 271 -13.90 38.68 -7.84
N VAL A 272 -14.41 39.71 -7.18
CA VAL A 272 -14.11 40.06 -5.79
C VAL A 272 -15.02 39.24 -4.88
N THR A 273 -14.44 38.42 -4.00
CA THR A 273 -15.14 37.90 -2.82
C THR A 273 -14.27 38.09 -1.59
N THR A 274 -14.69 39.01 -0.75
CA THR A 274 -14.10 39.31 0.56
C THR A 274 -14.37 38.15 1.52
N TRP A 275 -13.33 37.56 2.09
CA TRP A 275 -13.46 36.72 3.29
C TRP A 275 -12.76 37.41 4.46
N SER A 276 -13.57 37.75 5.45
CA SER A 276 -13.15 38.30 6.74
C SER A 276 -12.82 37.14 7.67
N THR A 277 -11.56 37.00 8.08
CA THR A 277 -11.17 36.12 9.18
C THR A 277 -10.62 36.98 10.31
N ALA A 278 -11.47 37.26 11.30
CA ALA A 278 -11.06 37.80 12.58
C ALA A 278 -10.67 36.64 13.51
N CYS A 279 -9.37 36.48 13.77
CA CYS A 279 -8.88 35.74 14.93
C CYS A 279 -8.68 36.73 16.09
N PRO A 280 -9.27 36.51 17.28
CA PRO A 280 -8.90 37.26 18.48
C PRO A 280 -7.64 36.66 19.13
N PRO A 281 -6.80 37.49 19.81
CA PRO A 281 -5.52 37.06 20.37
C PRO A 281 -5.65 36.36 21.74
N ALA A 282 -4.63 35.57 22.04
CA ALA A 282 -4.43 34.87 23.30
C ALA A 282 -4.19 35.83 24.48
N GLY A 283 -4.93 35.64 25.57
CA GLY A 283 -4.70 36.28 26.88
C GLY A 283 -4.20 35.26 27.90
N PHE A 284 -3.09 35.60 28.56
CA PHE A 284 -2.47 34.88 29.68
C PHE A 284 -3.03 35.35 31.04
N PHE A 285 -2.68 34.61 32.11
CA PHE A 285 -3.00 34.73 33.56
C PHE A 285 -4.26 33.97 33.99
N GLY A 286 -4.29 33.12 35.03
CA GLY A 286 -3.33 32.76 36.08
C GLY A 286 -4.09 32.22 37.30
N SER A 287 -3.49 31.26 38.01
CA SER A 287 -3.73 30.82 39.41
C SER A 287 -5.05 30.15 39.86
N ASN A 288 -4.89 28.90 40.32
CA ASN A 288 -5.41 28.23 41.53
C ASN A 288 -6.77 28.64 42.15
N MET A 289 -7.65 27.66 42.39
CA MET A 289 -7.97 27.16 43.73
C MET A 289 -8.93 25.95 43.72
N ASN A 290 -8.68 25.03 44.66
CA ASN A 290 -9.49 23.88 45.08
C ASN A 290 -10.95 24.24 45.43
N THR A 291 -11.89 23.31 45.24
CA THR A 291 -12.81 22.77 46.29
C THR A 291 -13.81 21.72 45.73
N PRO A 292 -14.34 20.81 46.58
CA PRO A 292 -14.88 19.47 46.21
C PRO A 292 -16.41 19.42 46.00
N PRO A 293 -16.99 18.28 45.56
CA PRO A 293 -18.44 18.15 45.36
C PRO A 293 -19.20 17.91 46.67
N PRO A 294 -20.43 18.44 46.82
CA PRO A 294 -21.31 18.07 47.91
C PRO A 294 -22.08 16.78 47.58
N GLY A 295 -22.07 15.85 48.52
CA GLY A 295 -22.98 14.70 48.57
C GLY A 295 -24.20 14.94 49.46
N SER A 296 -25.09 13.95 49.41
CA SER A 296 -26.20 13.56 50.31
C SER A 296 -27.45 14.47 50.37
N ALA A 297 -28.70 13.99 50.57
CA ALA A 297 -29.26 12.74 51.12
C ALA A 297 -30.64 12.43 50.44
N MET A 298 -31.12 11.18 50.30
CA MET A 298 -31.97 10.42 51.25
C MET A 298 -32.99 11.32 52.00
N THR A 299 -34.31 11.11 52.06
CA THR A 299 -35.17 9.91 52.19
C THR A 299 -36.63 10.36 52.15
N ALA A 300 -37.53 9.52 51.64
CA ALA A 300 -38.84 9.21 52.22
C ALA A 300 -39.33 7.89 51.61
#